data_AF-A0A350P8C1-F1
#
_entry.id   AF-A0A350P8C1-F1
#
_cell.length_a   1.000
_cell.length_b   1.000
_cell.length_c   1.000
_cell.angle_alpha   90.00
_cell.angle_beta   90.00
_cell.angle_gamma   90.00
#
_symmetry.space_group_name_H-M   'P 1'
#
loop_
_entity.id
_entity.type
_entity.pdbx_description
1 polymer ?
#
loop_
_entity_poly.entity_id
_entity_poly.type
_entity_poly.pdbx_seq_one_letter_code
_entity_poly.pdbx_strand_id
1 'polypeptide(L)'
;DEARKLAVEQLKQVRYFYKQAHWLLSRFPEGKLCDVEGLVKLVDKTEIEAADWSLTPGRYVGVAPEEVDEDFDFEEALRDIHIELQGLNNEAVELAEKIARNFEELGL
;
A
#
# COMPACT_ATOMS: atom_id res chain seq x y z
N ASP A 1 9.31 3.13 -40.06
CA ASP A 1 8.56 3.36 -38.81
C ASP A 1 7.70 2.19 -38.36
N GLU A 2 6.91 1.56 -39.23
CA GLU A 2 6.06 0.40 -38.87
C GLU A 2 6.84 -0.81 -38.31
N ALA A 3 7.98 -1.17 -38.91
CA ALA A 3 8.83 -2.25 -38.37
C ALA A 3 9.35 -1.96 -36.95
N ARG A 4 9.61 -0.68 -36.62
CA ARG A 4 10.03 -0.25 -35.29
C ARG A 4 8.90 -0.39 -34.28
N LYS A 5 7.68 0.01 -34.65
CA LYS A 5 6.48 -0.14 -33.80
C LYS A 5 6.21 -1.62 -33.51
N LEU A 6 6.27 -2.47 -34.54
CA LEU A 6 6.06 -3.90 -34.39
C LEU A 6 7.09 -4.53 -33.44
N ALA A 7 8.37 -4.17 -33.57
CA ALA A 7 9.42 -4.64 -32.68
C ALA A 7 9.19 -4.18 -31.22
N VAL A 8 8.75 -2.94 -31.00
CA VAL A 8 8.42 -2.43 -29.66
C VAL A 8 7.26 -3.21 -29.04
N GLU A 9 6.19 -3.50 -29.78
CA GLU A 9 5.06 -4.28 -29.27
C GLU A 9 5.47 -5.72 -28.89
N GLN A 10 6.30 -6.37 -29.70
CA GLN A 10 6.86 -7.69 -29.37
C GLN A 10 7.70 -7.66 -28.09
N LEU A 11 8.56 -6.65 -27.93
CA LEU A 11 9.38 -6.49 -26.73
C LEU A 11 8.54 -6.20 -25.49
N LYS A 12 7.44 -5.45 -25.61
CA LYS A 12 6.49 -5.23 -24.50
C LYS A 12 5.90 -6.55 -24.00
N GLN A 13 5.52 -7.45 -24.92
CA GLN A 13 4.97 -8.75 -24.57
C GLN A 13 5.98 -9.64 -23.85
N VAL A 14 7.22 -9.72 -24.35
CA VAL A 14 8.29 -10.48 -23.68
C VAL A 14 8.59 -9.90 -22.29
N ARG A 15 8.70 -8.58 -22.19
CA ARG A 15 8.92 -7.89 -20.90
C ARG A 15 7.79 -8.15 -19.91
N TYR A 16 6.54 -8.20 -20.39
CA TYR A 16 5.40 -8.52 -19.54
C TYR A 16 5.55 -9.91 -18.92
N PHE A 17 5.75 -10.96 -19.72
CA PHE A 17 5.88 -12.32 -19.20
C PHE A 17 7.12 -12.49 -18.32
N TYR A 18 8.24 -11.86 -18.66
CA TYR A 18 9.42 -11.85 -17.81
C TYR A 18 9.11 -11.25 -16.44
N LYS A 19 8.44 -10.08 -16.39
CA LYS A 19 8.05 -9.46 -15.12
C LYS A 19 7.13 -10.35 -14.29
N GLN A 20 6.14 -11.00 -14.91
CA GLN A 20 5.23 -11.92 -14.21
C GLN A 20 5.99 -13.14 -13.66
N ALA A 21 6.84 -13.77 -14.48
CA ALA A 21 7.63 -14.92 -14.07
C ALA A 21 8.62 -14.55 -12.96
N HIS A 22 9.29 -13.41 -13.07
CA HIS A 22 10.19 -12.91 -12.05
C HIS A 22 9.46 -12.59 -10.73
N TRP A 23 8.27 -11.98 -10.80
CA TRP A 23 7.45 -11.73 -9.61
C TRP A 23 7.05 -13.04 -8.91
N LEU A 24 6.66 -14.05 -9.68
CA LEU A 24 6.28 -15.36 -9.14
C LEU A 24 7.48 -16.09 -8.54
N LEU A 25 8.58 -16.21 -9.27
CA LEU A 25 9.75 -16.99 -8.84
C LEU A 25 10.55 -16.29 -7.74
N SER A 26 10.49 -14.96 -7.63
CA SER A 26 11.08 -14.26 -6.49
C SER A 26 10.37 -14.56 -5.16
N ARG A 27 9.08 -14.91 -5.21
CA ARG A 27 8.24 -15.25 -4.04
C ARG A 27 8.10 -16.75 -3.80
N PHE A 28 8.16 -17.54 -4.87
CA PHE A 28 8.05 -19.00 -4.86
C PHE A 28 9.27 -19.60 -5.57
N PRO A 29 10.45 -19.67 -4.91
CA PRO A 29 11.71 -20.04 -5.56
C PRO A 29 11.71 -21.43 -6.20
N GLU A 30 10.93 -22.37 -5.63
CA GLU A 30 10.76 -23.73 -6.16
C GLU A 30 9.60 -23.87 -7.15
N GLY A 31 8.89 -22.77 -7.47
CA GLY A 31 7.65 -22.82 -8.25
C GLY A 31 6.51 -23.60 -7.57
N LYS A 32 6.62 -23.80 -6.26
CA LYS A 32 5.62 -24.44 -5.40
C LYS A 32 5.11 -23.44 -4.38
N LEU A 33 3.88 -23.65 -3.92
CA LEU A 33 3.33 -22.88 -2.82
C LEU A 33 4.22 -23.06 -1.58
N CYS A 34 4.69 -21.94 -1.04
CA CYS A 34 5.31 -21.83 0.27
C CYS A 34 4.69 -20.63 0.98
N ASP A 35 4.81 -20.61 2.30
CA ASP A 35 4.32 -19.48 3.08
C ASP A 35 5.22 -18.27 2.82
N VAL A 36 4.60 -17.12 2.58
CA VAL A 36 5.24 -15.83 2.34
C VAL A 36 4.54 -14.79 3.21
N GLU A 37 5.28 -14.23 4.17
CA GLU A 37 4.77 -13.24 5.10
C GLU A 37 4.15 -12.03 4.37
N GLY A 38 2.97 -11.61 4.80
CA GLY A 38 2.22 -10.52 4.17
C GLY A 38 1.59 -10.87 2.82
N LEU A 39 1.77 -12.09 2.28
CA LEU A 39 1.22 -12.51 0.99
C LEU A 39 0.33 -13.74 1.07
N VAL A 40 0.83 -14.88 1.57
CA VAL A 40 0.09 -16.15 1.60
C VAL A 40 0.60 -17.07 2.70
N LYS A 41 -0.31 -17.82 3.32
CA LYS A 41 0.02 -18.93 4.22
C LYS A 41 -0.93 -20.09 3.95
N LEU A 42 -0.38 -21.31 3.84
CA LEU A 42 -1.17 -22.52 3.83
C LEU A 42 -1.56 -22.88 5.26
N VAL A 43 -2.86 -22.94 5.54
CA VAL A 43 -3.40 -23.23 6.87
C VAL A 43 -4.33 -24.44 6.85
N ASP A 44 -4.27 -25.25 7.89
CA ASP A 44 -5.16 -26.39 8.05
C ASP A 44 -6.42 -26.05 8.88
N LYS A 45 -7.33 -27.02 9.01
CA LYS A 45 -8.58 -26.81 9.76
C LYS A 45 -8.35 -26.58 11.25
N THR A 46 -7.26 -27.10 11.82
CA THR A 46 -6.95 -26.93 13.24
C THR A 46 -6.48 -25.52 13.54
N GLU A 47 -5.68 -24.93 12.65
CA GLU A 47 -5.31 -23.50 12.71
C GLU A 47 -6.53 -22.60 12.54
N ILE A 48 -7.45 -22.95 11.64
CA ILE A 48 -8.69 -22.18 11.43
C ILE A 48 -9.60 -22.23 12.66
N GLU A 49 -9.74 -23.40 13.28
CA GLU A 49 -10.51 -23.57 14.52
C GLU A 49 -9.90 -22.75 15.66
N ALA A 50 -8.57 -22.77 15.81
CA ALA A 50 -7.86 -21.95 16.80
C ALA A 50 -8.01 -20.43 16.57
N ALA A 51 -8.32 -20.01 15.34
CA ALA A 51 -8.59 -18.64 14.95
C ALA A 51 -10.09 -18.28 14.95
N ASP A 52 -10.91 -19.00 15.73
CA ASP A 52 -12.35 -18.81 15.85
C ASP A 52 -13.10 -18.92 14.51
N TRP A 53 -12.61 -19.78 13.61
CA TRP A 53 -13.12 -19.96 12.25
C TRP A 53 -13.08 -18.69 11.38
N SER A 54 -12.32 -17.68 11.78
CA SER A 54 -12.17 -16.45 11.02
C SER A 54 -11.31 -16.69 9.79
N LEU A 55 -11.81 -16.37 8.59
CA LEU A 55 -11.05 -16.52 7.34
C LEU A 55 -10.31 -15.24 6.93
N THR A 56 -10.16 -14.29 7.84
CA THR A 56 -9.45 -13.04 7.56
C THR A 56 -7.96 -13.33 7.38
N PRO A 57 -7.36 -13.04 6.19
CA PRO A 57 -5.98 -13.43 5.89
C PRO A 57 -4.96 -12.90 6.91
N GLY A 58 -5.18 -11.68 7.44
CA GLY A 58 -4.29 -11.06 8.43
C GLY A 58 -4.12 -11.85 9.74
N ARG A 59 -5.01 -12.81 10.05
CA ARG A 59 -4.84 -13.71 11.21
C ARG A 59 -3.79 -14.81 10.99
N TYR A 60 -3.41 -15.07 9.73
CA TYR A 60 -2.56 -16.21 9.38
C TYR A 60 -1.30 -15.78 8.65
N VAL A 61 -1.40 -14.80 7.75
CA VAL A 61 -0.37 -14.47 6.76
C VAL A 61 0.78 -13.64 7.35
N GLY A 62 0.61 -13.07 8.54
CA GLY A 62 1.60 -12.17 9.13
C GLY A 62 1.71 -10.85 8.35
N VAL A 63 2.79 -10.10 8.61
CA VAL A 63 3.10 -8.84 7.94
C VAL A 63 4.39 -9.04 7.16
N ALA A 64 4.46 -8.53 5.93
CA ALA A 64 5.71 -8.56 5.18
C ALA A 64 6.81 -7.84 5.98
N PRO A 65 8.07 -8.31 5.93
CA PRO A 65 9.18 -7.61 6.55
C PRO A 65 9.20 -6.15 6.08
N GLU A 66 9.48 -5.23 7.00
CA GLU A 66 9.68 -3.83 6.62
C GLU A 66 10.90 -3.74 5.70
N GLU A 67 10.69 -3.28 4.47
CA GLU A 67 11.79 -2.88 3.60
C GLU A 67 12.33 -1.55 4.14
N VAL A 68 13.54 -1.59 4.71
CA VAL A 68 14.24 -0.37 5.11
C VAL A 68 14.72 0.31 3.83
N ASP A 69 14.06 1.40 3.47
CA ASP A 69 14.56 2.29 2.44
C ASP A 69 15.72 3.10 3.01
N GLU A 70 16.95 2.70 2.68
CA GLU A 70 18.19 3.35 3.16
C GLU A 70 18.30 4.81 2.68
N ASP A 71 17.58 5.18 1.62
CA ASP A 71 17.57 6.53 1.06
C ASP A 71 16.43 7.40 1.64
N PHE A 72 15.63 6.89 2.59
CA PHE A 72 14.52 7.63 3.18
C PHE A 72 14.97 8.70 4.19
N ASP A 73 14.71 9.97 3.88
CA ASP A 73 14.98 11.10 4.78
C ASP A 73 13.81 11.32 5.76
N PHE A 74 13.95 10.76 6.97
CA PHE A 74 12.99 10.93 8.06
C PHE A 74 12.83 12.39 8.51
N GLU A 75 13.90 13.20 8.45
CA GLU A 75 13.85 14.59 8.90
C GLU A 75 13.03 15.45 7.94
N GLU A 76 13.25 15.27 6.63
CA GLU A 76 12.44 15.91 5.59
C GLU A 76 10.96 15.50 5.70
N ALA A 77 10.68 14.20 5.78
CA ALA A 77 9.31 13.71 5.89
C ALA A 77 8.58 14.25 7.13
N LEU A 78 9.25 14.31 8.29
CA LEU A 78 8.68 14.87 9.52
C LEU A 78 8.44 16.37 9.41
N ARG A 79 9.36 17.11 8.78
CA ARG A 79 9.20 18.54 8.54
C ARG A 79 8.01 18.82 7.64
N ASP A 80 7.85 18.05 6.57
CA ASP A 80 6.75 18.21 5.61
C ASP A 80 5.40 17.91 6.28
N ILE A 81 5.30 16.83 7.05
CA ILE A 81 4.11 16.52 7.86
C ILE A 81 3.80 17.66 8.86
N HIS A 82 4.81 18.25 9.48
CA HIS A 82 4.61 19.35 10.42
C HIS A 82 4.06 20.60 9.74
N ILE A 83 4.58 20.95 8.56
CA ILE A 83 4.09 22.08 7.76
C ILE A 83 2.65 21.82 7.31
N GLU A 84 2.34 20.62 6.83
CA GLU A 84 0.99 20.23 6.44
C GLU A 84 0.01 20.33 7.62
N LEU A 85 0.40 19.81 8.79
CA LEU A 85 -0.41 19.86 10.00
C LEU A 85 -0.68 21.31 10.45
N GLN A 86 0.33 22.18 10.36
CA GLN A 86 0.15 23.61 10.66
C GLN A 86 -0.84 24.27 9.69
N GLY A 87 -0.76 23.95 8.39
CA GLY A 87 -1.70 24.42 7.38
C GLY A 87 -3.12 23.99 7.69
N LEU A 88 -3.34 22.69 7.93
CA LEU A 88 -4.65 22.14 8.29
C LEU A 88 -5.24 22.79 9.54
N ASN A 89 -4.40 23.08 10.54
CA ASN A 89 -4.86 23.74 11.76
C ASN A 89 -5.30 25.19 11.50
N ASN A 90 -4.59 25.93 10.66
CA ASN A 90 -4.99 27.27 10.27
C ASN A 90 -6.32 27.26 9.49
N GLU A 91 -6.47 26.34 8.54
CA GLU A 91 -7.72 26.15 7.79
C GLU A 91 -8.89 25.79 8.71
N ALA A 92 -8.65 24.93 9.70
CA ALA A 92 -9.67 24.56 10.69
C ALA A 92 -10.13 25.77 11.53
N VAL A 93 -9.20 26.64 11.94
CA VAL A 93 -9.54 27.90 12.65
C VAL A 93 -10.38 28.81 11.76
N GLU A 94 -9.97 29.05 10.52
CA GLU A 94 -10.75 29.86 9.59
C GLU A 94 -12.16 29.30 9.35
N LEU A 95 -12.27 27.97 9.23
CA LEU A 95 -13.55 27.31 9.05
C LEU A 95 -14.43 27.48 10.29
N ALA A 96 -13.87 27.33 11.49
CA ALA A 96 -14.59 27.55 12.73
C ALA A 96 -15.11 29.00 12.85
N GLU A 97 -14.30 30.00 12.47
CA GLU A 97 -14.71 31.40 12.45
C GLU A 97 -15.81 31.68 11.41
N LYS A 98 -15.74 31.07 10.23
CA LYS A 98 -16.79 31.17 9.20
C LYS A 98 -18.10 30.56 9.70
N ILE A 99 -18.03 29.39 10.35
CA ILE A 99 -19.20 28.74 10.94
C ILE A 99 -19.81 29.63 12.03
N ALA A 100 -19.00 30.16 12.95
CA ALA A 100 -19.48 31.03 14.03
C ALA A 100 -20.22 32.27 13.49
N ARG A 101 -19.63 32.97 12.51
CA ARG A 101 -20.29 34.13 11.86
C ARG A 101 -21.60 33.77 11.19
N ASN A 102 -21.65 32.64 10.49
CA ASN A 102 -22.89 32.19 9.85
C ASN A 102 -24.00 31.91 10.89
N PHE A 103 -23.66 31.40 12.08
CA PHE A 103 -24.64 31.20 13.15
C PHE A 103 -25.13 32.53 13.74
N GLU A 104 -24.24 33.49 13.98
CA GLU A 104 -24.60 34.84 14.44
C GLU A 104 -25.55 35.55 13.44
N GLU A 105 -25.27 35.46 12.14
CA GLU A 105 -26.11 36.03 11.07
C GLU A 105 -27.50 35.38 10.98
N LEU A 106 -27.62 34.12 11.38
CA LEU A 106 -28.90 33.40 11.46
C LEU A 106 -29.70 33.73 12.74
N GLY A 107 -29.16 34.56 13.64
CA GLY A 107 -29.83 34.96 14.88
C GLY A 107 -29.87 33.87 15.96
N LEU A 108 -28.95 32.90 15.90
CA LEU A 108 -28.72 31.86 16.90
C LEU A 108 -27.49 32.18 17.76
#